data_AF-A0A0T6BBZ5-F1
#
_entry.id   AF-A0A0T6BBZ5-F1
#
_cell.length_a   1.000
_cell.length_b   1.000
_cell.length_c   1.000
_cell.angle_alpha   90.00
_cell.angle_beta   90.00
_cell.angle_gamma   90.00
#
_symmetry.space_group_name_H-M   'P 1'
#
loop_
_entity.id
_entity.type
_entity.pdbx_description
1 polymer ?
#
loop_
_entity_poly.entity_id
_entity_poly.type
_entity_poly.pdbx_seq_one_letter_code
_entity_poly.pdbx_strand_id
1 'polypeptide(L)'
;MWWMMVFVMALFNGVSCYGSAAHPSISCEEARFKCAQREGCGMALENYLTGCSAVLHYQMKYCPGICRDSLIALTSTDEGKALMTCECSDDVCEETKQRVDICRPEVIRANKNETVVNCHVAQLICSADPACAMALEYYEHYCKSMFYGKKCTSRCRNSIYILRRLEKSAKLRNCYCAGRDSANCTRIQNNMAKLCYHKKVNDSNEIPTEHDQKSRAVLAAQINTFVVVLMALILTSST
;
A
#
# COMPACT_ATOMS: atom_id res chain seq x y z
N MET A 1 -46.63 -9.57 -29.40
CA MET A 1 -46.33 -8.14 -29.63
C MET A 1 -45.23 -7.61 -28.68
N TRP A 2 -44.12 -8.34 -28.55
CA TRP A 2 -42.93 -7.93 -27.78
C TRP A 2 -41.62 -8.04 -28.58
N TRP A 3 -41.72 -8.41 -29.86
CA TRP A 3 -40.56 -8.59 -30.76
C TRP A 3 -40.27 -7.36 -31.63
N MET A 4 -41.20 -6.41 -31.73
CA MET A 4 -41.02 -5.20 -32.55
C MET A 4 -40.30 -4.05 -31.83
N MET A 5 -40.16 -4.10 -30.50
CA MET A 5 -39.44 -3.07 -29.73
C MET A 5 -37.92 -3.25 -29.75
N VAL A 6 -37.41 -4.44 -30.09
CA VAL A 6 -35.95 -4.71 -30.13
C VAL A 6 -35.33 -4.18 -31.43
N PHE A 7 -36.11 -4.02 -32.50
CA PHE A 7 -35.60 -3.63 -33.82
C PHE A 7 -35.35 -2.11 -33.99
N VAL A 8 -35.95 -1.27 -33.15
CA VAL A 8 -35.83 0.21 -33.27
C VAL A 8 -34.57 0.75 -32.60
N MET A 9 -33.94 0.00 -31.68
CA MET A 9 -32.67 0.41 -31.05
C MET A 9 -31.43 0.12 -31.91
N ALA A 10 -31.56 -0.54 -33.06
CA ALA A 10 -30.42 -0.96 -33.88
C ALA A 10 -29.98 0.06 -34.97
N LEU A 11 -30.70 1.18 -35.14
CA LEU A 11 -30.45 2.14 -36.23
C LEU A 11 -29.97 3.54 -35.79
N PHE A 12 -29.67 3.74 -34.51
CA PHE A 12 -28.86 4.88 -34.04
C PHE A 12 -27.43 4.44 -33.73
N ASN A 13 -26.82 3.70 -34.66
CA ASN A 13 -25.38 3.51 -34.71
C ASN A 13 -24.78 4.66 -35.52
N GLY A 14 -24.34 5.72 -34.85
CA GLY A 14 -23.71 6.84 -35.53
C GLY A 14 -23.20 7.88 -34.57
N VAL A 15 -21.89 7.82 -34.30
CA VAL A 15 -21.07 8.82 -33.62
C VAL A 15 -21.08 8.73 -32.08
N SER A 16 -20.40 7.70 -31.54
CA SER A 16 -19.72 7.85 -30.26
C SER A 16 -18.39 8.57 -30.50
N CYS A 17 -18.41 9.90 -30.40
CA CYS A 17 -17.20 10.65 -30.07
C CYS A 17 -16.83 10.33 -28.62
N TYR A 18 -16.18 9.19 -28.37
CA TYR A 18 -15.32 9.06 -27.20
C TYR A 18 -14.08 9.91 -27.46
N GLY A 19 -14.25 11.22 -27.45
CA GLY A 19 -13.13 12.11 -27.19
C GLY A 19 -12.66 11.77 -25.78
N SER A 20 -11.43 11.29 -25.66
CA SER A 20 -10.72 11.36 -24.39
C SER A 20 -10.80 12.82 -23.95
N ALA A 21 -11.64 13.10 -22.96
CA ALA A 21 -11.72 14.42 -22.37
C ALA A 21 -10.31 14.72 -21.85
N ALA A 22 -9.55 15.52 -22.61
CA ALA A 22 -8.41 16.23 -22.08
C ALA A 22 -8.99 17.06 -20.93
N HIS A 23 -8.74 16.60 -19.70
CA HIS A 23 -9.11 17.37 -18.52
C HIS A 23 -8.53 18.77 -18.70
N PRO A 24 -9.33 19.84 -18.55
CA PRO A 24 -8.80 21.19 -18.59
C PRO A 24 -7.69 21.27 -17.55
N SER A 25 -6.48 21.58 -18.02
CA SER A 25 -5.31 21.72 -17.18
C SER A 25 -5.55 22.88 -16.22
N ILE A 26 -5.56 22.57 -14.93
CA ILE A 26 -5.72 23.57 -13.88
C ILE A 26 -4.37 24.23 -13.60
N SER A 27 -4.39 25.51 -13.24
CA SER A 27 -3.17 26.19 -12.80
C SER A 27 -2.67 25.59 -11.48
N CYS A 28 -1.36 25.66 -11.24
CA CYS A 28 -0.78 25.13 -10.00
C CYS A 28 -1.27 25.87 -8.74
N GLU A 29 -1.59 27.15 -8.86
CA GLU A 29 -2.20 27.93 -7.77
C GLU A 29 -3.61 27.41 -7.43
N GLU A 30 -4.44 27.18 -8.44
CA GLU A 30 -5.78 26.62 -8.27
C GLU A 30 -5.72 25.19 -7.71
N ALA A 31 -4.82 24.35 -8.23
CA ALA A 31 -4.61 22.99 -7.74
C ALA A 31 -4.23 22.97 -6.25
N ARG A 32 -3.32 23.87 -5.86
CA ARG A 32 -2.88 24.00 -4.47
C ARG A 32 -4.03 24.44 -3.57
N PHE A 33 -4.82 25.42 -4.01
CA PHE A 33 -5.99 25.90 -3.26
C PHE A 33 -7.07 24.81 -3.08
N LYS A 34 -7.35 24.03 -4.13
CA LYS A 34 -8.30 22.90 -4.05
C LYS A 34 -7.82 21.82 -3.08
N CYS A 35 -6.54 21.47 -3.11
CA CYS A 35 -5.97 20.52 -2.17
C CYS A 35 -6.02 21.04 -0.72
N ALA A 36 -5.68 22.31 -0.48
CA ALA A 36 -5.68 22.91 0.85
C ALA A 36 -7.07 22.95 1.50
N GLN A 37 -8.14 23.07 0.72
CA GLN A 37 -9.52 23.07 1.24
C GLN A 37 -10.04 21.69 1.64
N ARG A 38 -9.42 20.61 1.16
CA ARG A 38 -9.75 19.25 1.55
C ARG A 38 -8.95 18.89 2.79
N GLU A 39 -9.61 18.45 3.86
CA GLU A 39 -8.92 18.11 5.12
C GLU A 39 -7.76 17.13 4.93
N GLY A 40 -8.00 16.01 4.22
CA GLY A 40 -6.97 15.00 3.96
C GLY A 40 -5.82 15.48 3.06
N CYS A 41 -6.15 16.12 1.93
CA CYS A 41 -5.12 16.64 1.01
C CYS A 41 -4.37 17.83 1.63
N GLY A 42 -5.05 18.70 2.37
CA GLY A 42 -4.47 19.85 3.05
C GLY A 42 -3.42 19.46 4.09
N MET A 43 -3.70 18.44 4.91
CA MET A 43 -2.68 17.88 5.81
C MET A 43 -1.49 17.29 5.04
N ALA A 44 -1.75 16.56 3.95
CA ALA A 44 -0.68 16.02 3.11
C ALA A 44 0.15 17.12 2.43
N LEU A 45 -0.49 18.23 2.04
CA LEU A 45 0.13 19.40 1.45
C LEU A 45 1.05 20.11 2.45
N GLU A 46 0.62 20.27 3.71
CA GLU A 46 1.45 20.82 4.77
C GLU A 46 2.69 19.95 5.04
N ASN A 47 2.51 18.63 5.10
CA ASN A 47 3.60 17.66 5.23
C ASN A 47 4.57 17.72 4.04
N TYR A 48 4.08 17.98 2.84
CA TYR A 48 4.91 18.21 1.66
C TYR A 48 5.72 19.51 1.79
N LEU A 49 5.08 20.64 2.10
CA LEU A 49 5.76 21.93 2.22
C LEU A 49 6.86 21.90 3.29
N THR A 50 6.58 21.22 4.41
CA THR A 50 7.54 21.08 5.51
C THR A 50 8.63 20.05 5.18
N GLY A 51 8.22 18.84 4.76
CA GLY A 51 9.11 17.70 4.53
C GLY A 51 10.00 17.84 3.30
N CYS A 52 9.57 18.62 2.30
CA CYS A 52 10.33 18.92 1.09
C CYS A 52 11.01 20.28 1.10
N SER A 53 10.96 21.05 2.20
CA SER A 53 11.59 22.38 2.30
C SER A 53 13.01 22.44 1.70
N ALA A 54 13.87 21.47 2.00
CA ALA A 54 15.22 21.40 1.42
C ALA A 54 15.22 21.27 -0.13
N VAL A 55 14.33 20.45 -0.69
CA VAL A 55 14.18 20.28 -2.15
C VAL A 55 13.52 21.50 -2.79
N LEU A 56 12.61 22.17 -2.06
CA LEU A 56 11.92 23.36 -2.56
C LEU A 56 12.87 24.56 -2.69
N HIS A 57 13.83 24.69 -1.78
CA HIS A 57 14.77 25.82 -1.73
C HIS A 57 16.12 25.55 -2.40
N TYR A 58 16.56 24.29 -2.48
CA TYR A 58 17.90 23.94 -2.98
C TYR A 58 17.85 22.83 -4.02
N GLN A 59 18.76 22.88 -5.00
CA GLN A 59 18.93 21.83 -5.99
C GLN A 59 19.59 20.59 -5.33
N MET A 60 18.79 19.58 -5.04
CA MET A 60 19.27 18.34 -4.42
C MET A 60 19.63 17.28 -5.49
N LYS A 61 20.61 16.42 -5.18
CA LYS A 61 21.01 15.28 -6.06
C LYS A 61 20.34 13.96 -5.71
N TYR A 62 19.63 13.91 -4.60
CA TYR A 62 18.86 12.75 -4.16
C TYR A 62 17.58 13.22 -3.48
N CYS A 63 16.54 12.39 -3.51
CA CYS A 63 15.29 12.68 -2.82
C CYS A 63 15.41 12.33 -1.32
N PRO A 64 15.24 13.29 -0.40
CA PRO A 64 15.21 13.00 1.04
C PRO A 64 14.03 12.08 1.38
N GLY A 65 14.24 11.13 2.31
CA GLY A 65 13.20 10.17 2.70
C GLY A 65 11.91 10.83 3.18
N ILE A 66 12.02 11.88 4.00
CA ILE A 66 10.85 12.63 4.51
C ILE A 66 10.08 13.28 3.35
N CYS A 67 10.77 13.98 2.44
CA CYS A 67 10.13 14.59 1.28
C CYS A 67 9.43 13.57 0.38
N ARG A 68 10.10 12.45 0.10
CA ARG A 68 9.53 11.34 -0.66
C ARG A 68 8.24 10.82 -0.01
N ASP A 69 8.29 10.54 1.29
CA ASP A 69 7.18 9.95 2.01
C ASP A 69 5.97 10.91 2.07
N SER A 70 6.22 12.22 2.25
CA SER A 70 5.21 13.28 2.12
C SER A 70 4.61 13.35 0.71
N LEU A 71 5.44 13.27 -0.33
CA LEU A 71 4.97 13.28 -1.73
C LEU A 71 4.13 12.05 -2.07
N ILE A 72 4.50 10.88 -1.57
CA ILE A 72 3.70 9.66 -1.72
C ILE A 72 2.31 9.85 -1.12
N ALA A 73 2.24 10.39 0.11
CA ALA A 73 0.96 10.66 0.76
C ALA A 73 0.13 11.70 0.01
N LEU A 74 0.74 12.82 -0.42
CA LEU A 74 0.08 13.86 -1.20
C LEU A 74 -0.52 13.31 -2.50
N THR A 75 0.29 12.60 -3.28
CA THR A 75 -0.12 12.02 -4.58
C THR A 75 -0.99 10.77 -4.46
N SER A 76 -1.29 10.32 -3.23
CA SER A 76 -2.31 9.31 -3.00
C SER A 76 -3.73 9.87 -3.10
N THR A 77 -3.89 11.20 -3.02
CA THR A 77 -5.13 11.95 -3.24
C THR A 77 -5.26 12.39 -4.71
N ASP A 78 -6.46 12.63 -5.19
CA ASP A 78 -6.65 13.05 -6.59
C ASP A 78 -6.30 14.52 -6.79
N GLU A 79 -6.58 15.38 -5.80
CA GLU A 79 -6.16 16.77 -5.80
C GLU A 79 -4.63 16.91 -5.76
N GLY A 80 -3.95 16.07 -4.97
CA GLY A 80 -2.50 16.04 -4.92
C GLY A 80 -1.85 15.55 -6.22
N LYS A 81 -2.47 14.59 -6.93
CA LYS A 81 -2.02 14.22 -8.29
C LYS A 81 -2.17 15.39 -9.25
N ALA A 82 -3.30 16.09 -9.21
CA ALA A 82 -3.56 17.24 -10.06
C ALA A 82 -2.55 18.37 -9.80
N LEU A 83 -2.14 18.58 -8.54
CA LEU A 83 -1.06 19.50 -8.17
C LEU A 83 0.31 19.09 -8.74
N MET A 84 0.58 17.80 -8.94
CA MET A 84 1.85 17.35 -9.55
C MET A 84 1.87 17.41 -11.08
N THR A 85 0.70 17.63 -11.71
CA THR A 85 0.51 17.70 -13.16
C THR A 85 -0.08 19.03 -13.64
N CYS A 86 -0.20 20.02 -12.76
CA CYS A 86 -0.74 21.34 -13.06
C CYS A 86 0.16 22.15 -14.01
N GLU A 87 -0.41 23.17 -14.63
CA GLU A 87 0.32 24.12 -15.46
C GLU A 87 0.83 25.30 -14.62
N CYS A 88 2.10 25.64 -14.81
CA CYS A 88 2.71 26.80 -14.17
C CYS A 88 2.49 28.07 -14.99
N SER A 89 2.37 29.18 -14.28
CA SER A 89 2.24 30.52 -14.85
C SER A 89 3.55 31.31 -14.89
N ASP A 90 4.58 30.87 -14.16
CA ASP A 90 5.88 31.54 -14.03
C ASP A 90 7.05 30.56 -13.94
N ASP A 91 8.27 31.08 -14.14
CA ASP A 91 9.51 30.31 -14.11
C ASP A 91 9.80 29.72 -12.71
N VAL A 92 9.38 30.42 -11.65
CA VAL A 92 9.59 29.98 -10.25
C VAL A 92 8.81 28.69 -9.97
N CYS A 93 7.58 28.60 -10.46
CA CYS A 93 6.76 27.40 -10.38
C CYS A 93 7.39 26.25 -11.17
N GLU A 94 7.87 26.49 -12.39
CA GLU A 94 8.50 25.45 -13.20
C GLU A 94 9.80 24.95 -12.58
N GLU A 95 10.67 25.84 -12.10
CA GLU A 95 11.88 25.45 -11.37
C GLU A 95 11.56 24.61 -10.13
N THR A 96 10.51 24.97 -9.39
CA THR A 96 10.09 24.23 -8.20
C THR A 96 9.61 22.83 -8.57
N LYS A 97 8.84 22.67 -9.65
CA LYS A 97 8.43 21.36 -10.17
C LYS A 97 9.65 20.53 -10.59
N GLN A 98 10.60 21.14 -11.30
CA GLN A 98 11.83 20.47 -11.73
C GLN A 98 12.68 20.00 -10.54
N ARG A 99 12.80 20.80 -9.47
CA ARG A 99 13.50 20.38 -8.25
C ARG A 99 12.86 19.15 -7.61
N VAL A 100 11.53 19.10 -7.57
CA VAL A 100 10.76 18.00 -6.98
C VAL A 100 10.77 16.74 -7.86
N ASP A 101 11.00 16.87 -9.17
CA ASP A 101 10.99 15.74 -10.10
C ASP A 101 12.04 14.67 -9.78
N ILE A 102 13.09 14.99 -9.01
CA ILE A 102 14.04 13.99 -8.50
C ILE A 102 13.39 12.89 -7.66
N CYS A 103 12.26 13.20 -7.02
CA CYS A 103 11.49 12.27 -6.20
C CYS A 103 10.46 11.46 -7.03
N ARG A 104 10.11 11.92 -8.25
CA ARG A 104 9.00 11.39 -9.05
C ARG A 104 9.08 9.87 -9.31
N PRO A 105 10.24 9.28 -9.66
CA PRO A 105 10.31 7.83 -9.95
C PRO A 105 9.95 6.98 -8.73
N GLU A 106 10.42 7.37 -7.54
CA GLU A 106 10.14 6.65 -6.30
C GLU A 106 8.67 6.82 -5.88
N VAL A 107 8.12 8.03 -6.04
CA VAL A 107 6.71 8.34 -5.72
C VAL A 107 5.74 7.55 -6.60
N ILE A 108 5.96 7.54 -7.93
CA ILE A 108 5.11 6.78 -8.86
C ILE A 108 5.14 5.29 -8.53
N ARG A 109 6.32 4.73 -8.24
CA ARG A 109 6.45 3.33 -7.85
C ARG A 109 5.68 3.04 -6.57
N ALA A 110 5.84 3.86 -5.54
CA ALA A 110 5.21 3.66 -4.25
C ALA A 110 3.68 3.76 -4.27
N ASN A 111 3.10 4.55 -5.18
CA ASN A 111 1.64 4.65 -5.33
C ASN A 111 0.98 3.49 -6.06
N LYS A 112 1.75 2.59 -6.69
CA LYS A 112 1.18 1.37 -7.28
C LYS A 112 0.60 0.46 -6.19
N ASN A 113 -0.56 -0.13 -6.44
CA ASN A 113 -1.28 -0.96 -5.47
C ASN A 113 -0.45 -2.15 -4.97
N GLU A 114 0.34 -2.77 -5.84
CA GLU A 114 1.16 -3.95 -5.53
C GLU A 114 2.42 -3.62 -4.72
N THR A 115 2.83 -2.36 -4.69
CA THR A 115 4.06 -1.97 -4.02
C THR A 115 3.87 -1.93 -2.51
N VAL A 116 4.66 -2.74 -1.82
CA VAL A 116 4.79 -2.77 -0.36
C VAL A 116 5.64 -1.58 0.06
N VAL A 117 5.11 -0.76 0.97
CA VAL A 117 5.76 0.46 1.48
C VAL A 117 6.03 0.34 2.98
N ASN A 118 6.82 1.27 3.52
CA ASN A 118 7.02 1.37 4.96
C ASN A 118 5.66 1.63 5.66
N CYS A 119 5.43 1.05 6.84
CA CYS A 119 4.21 1.27 7.60
C CYS A 119 3.93 2.74 7.93
N HIS A 120 4.98 3.56 8.14
CA HIS A 120 4.83 5.00 8.31
C HIS A 120 4.25 5.66 7.05
N VAL A 121 4.76 5.30 5.86
CA VAL A 121 4.23 5.79 4.58
C VAL A 121 2.79 5.32 4.38
N ALA A 122 2.48 4.07 4.71
CA ALA A 122 1.12 3.56 4.64
C ALA A 122 0.16 4.31 5.58
N GLN A 123 0.62 4.72 6.77
CA GLN A 123 -0.14 5.57 7.68
C GLN A 123 -0.38 6.95 7.07
N LEU A 124 0.66 7.59 6.51
CA LEU A 124 0.51 8.90 5.85
C LEU A 124 -0.49 8.87 4.69
N ILE A 125 -0.46 7.81 3.86
CA ILE A 125 -1.44 7.61 2.78
C ILE A 125 -2.86 7.49 3.34
N CYS A 126 -3.04 6.74 4.44
CA CYS A 126 -4.34 6.59 5.08
C CYS A 126 -4.80 7.90 5.73
N SER A 127 -3.90 8.66 6.36
CA SER A 127 -4.20 9.96 6.96
C SER A 127 -4.59 11.02 5.93
N ALA A 128 -4.17 10.87 4.67
CA ALA A 128 -4.56 11.76 3.57
C ALA A 128 -6.01 11.55 3.09
N ASP A 129 -6.71 10.52 3.57
CA ASP A 129 -8.12 10.25 3.32
C ASP A 129 -8.94 10.37 4.62
N PRO A 130 -9.97 11.23 4.71
CA PRO A 130 -10.69 11.46 5.96
C PRO A 130 -11.32 10.21 6.59
N ALA A 131 -11.89 9.32 5.76
CA ALA A 131 -12.51 8.10 6.26
C ALA A 131 -11.45 7.11 6.80
N CYS A 132 -10.32 6.99 6.11
CA CYS A 132 -9.20 6.17 6.55
C CYS A 132 -8.51 6.75 7.79
N ALA A 133 -8.31 8.06 7.85
CA ALA A 133 -7.76 8.76 9.01
C ALA A 133 -8.57 8.47 10.27
N MET A 134 -9.90 8.62 10.21
CA MET A 134 -10.79 8.31 11.34
C MET A 134 -10.75 6.83 11.74
N ALA A 135 -10.74 5.91 10.76
CA ALA A 135 -10.63 4.49 11.04
C ALA A 135 -9.28 4.12 11.68
N LEU A 136 -8.20 4.80 11.27
CA LEU A 136 -6.87 4.65 11.83
C LEU A 136 -6.82 5.16 13.28
N GLU A 137 -7.46 6.30 13.57
CA GLU A 137 -7.58 6.82 14.93
C GLU A 137 -8.31 5.83 15.85
N TYR A 138 -9.42 5.24 15.40
CA TYR A 138 -10.13 4.20 16.17
C TYR A 138 -9.27 2.96 16.39
N TYR A 139 -8.50 2.54 15.38
CA TYR A 139 -7.53 1.47 15.56
C TYR A 139 -6.52 1.83 16.66
N GLU A 140 -5.90 3.00 16.60
CA GLU A 140 -4.91 3.45 17.59
C GLU A 140 -5.51 3.59 18.99
N HIS A 141 -6.74 4.08 19.09
CA HIS A 141 -7.44 4.28 20.35
C HIS A 141 -7.85 2.95 20.99
N TYR A 142 -8.55 2.09 20.26
CA TYR A 142 -9.13 0.85 20.82
C TYR A 142 -8.13 -0.32 20.90
N CYS A 143 -7.02 -0.27 20.16
CA CYS A 143 -6.03 -1.36 20.14
C CYS A 143 -4.81 -1.13 21.04
N LYS A 144 -4.76 -0.09 21.89
CA LYS A 144 -3.63 0.16 22.81
C LYS A 144 -3.23 -1.09 23.62
N SER A 145 -4.21 -1.82 24.17
CA SER A 145 -3.93 -3.07 24.91
C SER A 145 -3.30 -4.16 24.06
N MET A 146 -3.62 -4.22 22.76
CA MET A 146 -2.99 -5.13 21.81
C MET A 146 -1.56 -4.68 21.50
N PHE A 147 -1.31 -3.38 21.36
CA PHE A 147 0.05 -2.85 21.10
C PHE A 147 1.04 -3.25 22.20
N TYR A 148 0.59 -3.28 23.46
CA TYR A 148 1.37 -3.76 24.62
C TYR A 148 1.35 -5.27 24.83
N GLY A 149 0.81 -6.05 23.89
CA GLY A 149 0.85 -7.52 23.94
C GLY A 149 -0.13 -8.17 24.92
N LYS A 150 -1.15 -7.45 25.42
CA LYS A 150 -2.07 -7.96 26.46
C LYS A 150 -3.22 -8.77 25.88
N LYS A 151 -4.12 -8.13 25.12
CA LYS A 151 -5.31 -8.78 24.54
C LYS A 151 -5.84 -8.05 23.32
N CYS A 152 -6.47 -8.80 22.41
CA CYS A 152 -7.26 -8.25 21.31
C CYS A 152 -8.74 -8.15 21.72
N THR A 153 -9.17 -6.96 22.13
CA THR A 153 -10.56 -6.71 22.54
C THR A 153 -11.53 -6.78 21.34
N SER A 154 -12.82 -7.00 21.60
CA SER A 154 -13.85 -6.96 20.55
C SER A 154 -13.85 -5.60 19.81
N ARG A 155 -13.73 -4.48 20.54
CA ARG A 155 -13.62 -3.13 19.95
C ARG A 155 -12.38 -2.97 19.06
N CYS A 156 -11.22 -3.46 19.51
CA CYS A 156 -10.01 -3.45 18.69
C CYS A 156 -10.19 -4.29 17.41
N ARG A 157 -10.74 -5.50 17.53
CA ARG A 157 -11.00 -6.39 16.39
C ARG A 157 -11.94 -5.74 15.38
N ASN A 158 -13.00 -5.09 15.85
CA ASN A 158 -13.92 -4.33 15.01
C ASN A 158 -13.22 -3.16 14.30
N SER A 159 -12.38 -2.41 15.02
CA SER A 159 -11.61 -1.29 14.44
C SER A 159 -10.67 -1.76 13.33
N ILE A 160 -9.98 -2.89 13.55
CA ILE A 160 -9.13 -3.50 12.51
C ILE A 160 -9.94 -3.95 11.30
N TYR A 161 -11.13 -4.53 11.52
CA TYR A 161 -12.02 -4.95 10.44
C TYR A 161 -12.49 -3.75 9.59
N ILE A 162 -12.93 -2.67 10.23
CA ILE A 162 -13.34 -1.43 9.54
C ILE A 162 -12.17 -0.87 8.74
N LEU A 163 -11.01 -0.70 9.38
CA LEU A 163 -9.83 -0.15 8.73
C LEU A 163 -9.47 -0.93 7.47
N ARG A 164 -9.42 -2.28 7.53
CA ARG A 164 -9.01 -3.14 6.41
C ARG A 164 -9.92 -3.12 5.18
N ARG A 165 -11.16 -2.64 5.31
CA ARG A 165 -12.14 -2.55 4.22
C ARG A 165 -11.96 -1.30 3.37
N LEU A 166 -11.24 -0.30 3.86
CA LEU A 166 -10.99 0.94 3.13
C LEU A 166 -9.90 0.72 2.08
N GLU A 167 -10.08 1.31 0.91
CA GLU A 167 -9.11 1.17 -0.19
C GLU A 167 -7.77 1.83 0.17
N LYS A 168 -7.81 3.02 0.77
CA LYS A 168 -6.63 3.79 1.18
C LYS A 168 -5.84 3.15 2.32
N SER A 169 -6.40 2.16 3.02
CA SER A 169 -5.69 1.37 4.03
C SER A 169 -5.02 0.12 3.45
N ALA A 170 -5.17 -0.17 2.15
CA ALA A 170 -4.69 -1.41 1.56
C ALA A 170 -3.21 -1.68 1.84
N LYS A 171 -2.39 -0.63 1.84
CA LYS A 171 -0.95 -0.67 2.13
C LYS A 171 -0.65 -0.95 3.61
N LEU A 172 -1.51 -0.56 4.54
CA LEU A 172 -1.36 -0.88 5.98
C LEU A 172 -1.49 -2.39 6.26
N ARG A 173 -2.11 -3.16 5.36
CA ARG A 173 -2.28 -4.61 5.54
C ARG A 173 -0.97 -5.38 5.40
N ASN A 174 -0.07 -4.91 4.55
CA ASN A 174 1.18 -5.58 4.19
C ASN A 174 2.32 -4.57 4.01
N CYS A 175 2.59 -3.80 5.07
CA CYS A 175 3.70 -2.85 5.11
C CYS A 175 4.89 -3.44 5.87
N TYR A 176 6.10 -2.96 5.56
CA TYR A 176 7.31 -3.34 6.30
C TYR A 176 7.70 -2.25 7.32
N CYS A 177 8.32 -2.67 8.41
CA CYS A 177 8.83 -1.78 9.44
C CYS A 177 10.30 -1.48 9.17
N ALA A 178 10.65 -0.21 8.94
CA ALA A 178 12.05 0.24 8.82
C ALA A 178 12.25 1.60 9.50
N GLY A 179 13.49 1.91 9.86
CA GLY A 179 13.87 3.15 10.55
C GLY A 179 13.96 3.00 12.07
N ARG A 180 13.97 4.15 12.78
CA ARG A 180 14.21 4.24 14.23
C ARG A 180 13.16 3.50 15.07
N ASP A 181 11.89 3.55 14.67
CA ASP A 181 10.77 2.92 15.39
C ASP A 181 10.44 1.50 14.90
N SER A 182 11.32 0.89 14.10
CA SER A 182 11.12 -0.42 13.50
C SER A 182 10.82 -1.50 14.55
N ALA A 183 11.51 -1.50 15.70
CA ALA A 183 11.27 -2.46 16.78
C ALA A 183 9.83 -2.37 17.34
N ASN A 184 9.31 -1.17 17.55
CA ASN A 184 7.95 -0.98 18.05
C ASN A 184 6.91 -1.38 16.99
N CYS A 185 7.13 -0.97 15.74
CA CYS A 185 6.29 -1.35 14.60
C CYS A 185 6.19 -2.88 14.46
N THR A 186 7.33 -3.57 14.44
CA THR A 186 7.39 -5.05 14.33
C THR A 186 6.71 -5.71 15.53
N ARG A 187 6.92 -5.20 16.74
CA ARG A 187 6.24 -5.69 17.94
C ARG A 187 4.72 -5.57 17.84
N ILE A 188 4.21 -4.44 17.35
CA ILE A 188 2.76 -4.24 17.15
C ILE A 188 2.22 -5.22 16.09
N GLN A 189 2.92 -5.40 14.98
CA GLN A 189 2.53 -6.37 13.94
C GLN A 189 2.47 -7.81 14.49
N ASN A 190 3.48 -8.22 15.26
CA ASN A 190 3.56 -9.54 15.89
C ASN A 190 2.44 -9.72 16.92
N ASN A 191 2.21 -8.73 17.77
CA ASN A 191 1.13 -8.75 18.75
C ASN A 191 -0.23 -8.87 18.07
N MET A 192 -0.46 -8.14 16.98
CA MET A 192 -1.70 -8.24 16.21
C MET A 192 -1.87 -9.64 15.60
N ALA A 193 -0.82 -10.20 15.00
CA ALA A 193 -0.83 -11.54 14.42
C ALA A 193 -1.17 -12.62 15.47
N LYS A 194 -0.52 -12.55 16.63
CA LYS A 194 -0.69 -13.50 17.74
C LYS A 194 -2.05 -13.36 18.42
N LEU A 195 -2.42 -12.14 18.81
CA LEU A 195 -3.58 -11.88 19.69
C LEU A 195 -4.91 -11.75 18.95
N CYS A 196 -4.91 -11.23 17.72
CA CYS A 196 -6.15 -11.03 16.96
C CYS A 196 -6.41 -12.16 15.96
N TYR A 197 -5.37 -12.76 15.39
CA TYR A 197 -5.50 -13.78 14.34
C TYR A 197 -5.07 -15.19 14.77
N HIS A 198 -4.60 -15.37 16.00
CA HIS A 198 -4.09 -16.65 16.52
C HIS A 198 -3.04 -17.30 15.59
N LYS A 199 -2.29 -16.49 14.84
CA LYS A 199 -1.18 -16.99 14.03
C LYS A 199 -0.05 -17.39 14.97
N LYS A 200 0.45 -18.62 14.85
CA LYS A 200 1.73 -19.00 15.46
C LYS A 200 2.80 -18.18 14.75
N VAL A 201 3.37 -17.19 15.45
CA VAL A 201 4.59 -16.53 14.99
C VAL A 201 5.69 -17.55 15.22
N ASN A 202 6.19 -18.17 14.14
CA ASN A 202 7.37 -19.01 14.24
C ASN A 202 8.53 -18.08 14.62
N ASP A 203 8.93 -18.15 15.88
CA ASP A 203 10.12 -17.48 16.39
C ASP A 203 11.31 -18.12 15.68
N SER A 204 11.66 -17.58 14.51
CA SER A 204 12.75 -18.09 13.68
C SER A 204 14.09 -17.57 14.22
N ASN A 205 14.29 -17.78 15.52
CA ASN A 205 15.56 -17.70 16.24
C ASN A 205 15.73 -18.89 17.20
N GLU A 206 14.87 -19.92 17.12
CA GLU A 206 15.22 -21.24 17.66
C GLU A 206 16.13 -21.95 16.66
N ILE A 207 17.39 -22.10 17.07
CA ILE A 207 18.37 -23.02 16.49
C ILE A 207 17.67 -24.37 16.27
N PRO A 208 17.62 -24.90 15.03
CA PRO A 208 16.97 -26.19 14.78
C PRO A 208 17.64 -27.26 15.64
N THR A 209 16.87 -27.85 16.55
CA THR A 209 17.31 -29.03 17.28
C THR A 209 17.32 -30.22 16.33
N GLU A 210 18.38 -31.01 16.44
CA GLU A 210 18.85 -32.12 15.59
C GLU A 210 17.81 -33.23 15.29
N HIS A 211 16.62 -33.16 15.90
CA HIS A 211 15.61 -34.20 15.84
C HIS A 211 14.72 -34.13 14.57
N ASP A 212 14.57 -32.96 13.92
CA ASP A 212 13.70 -32.82 12.74
C ASP A 212 14.37 -33.26 11.42
N GLN A 213 15.69 -33.38 11.41
CA GLN A 213 16.45 -33.80 10.23
C GLN A 213 16.43 -35.32 10.01
N LYS A 214 16.39 -36.09 11.11
CA LYS A 214 16.28 -37.57 11.05
C LYS A 214 14.95 -38.03 10.47
N SER A 215 13.85 -37.35 10.81
CA SER A 215 12.51 -37.68 10.32
C SER A 215 12.36 -37.49 8.81
N ARG A 216 12.96 -36.44 8.25
CA ARG A 216 12.92 -36.16 6.80
C ARG A 216 13.82 -37.11 6.00
N ALA A 217 14.97 -37.51 6.54
CA ALA A 217 15.86 -38.47 5.90
C ALA A 217 15.25 -39.88 5.83
N VAL A 218 14.54 -40.32 6.89
CA VAL A 218 13.85 -41.62 6.91
C VAL A 218 12.70 -41.65 5.91
N LEU A 219 11.92 -40.56 5.80
CA LEU A 219 10.81 -40.50 4.85
C LEU A 219 11.31 -40.49 3.39
N ALA A 220 12.39 -39.77 3.09
CA ALA A 220 12.99 -39.75 1.76
C ALA A 220 13.55 -41.12 1.34
N ALA A 221 14.16 -41.87 2.27
CA ALA A 221 14.66 -43.21 2.00
C ALA A 221 13.52 -44.22 1.74
N GLN A 222 12.41 -44.11 2.46
CA GLN A 222 11.25 -44.99 2.26
C GLN A 222 10.57 -44.77 0.89
N ILE A 223 10.43 -43.52 0.47
CA ILE A 223 9.84 -43.18 -0.84
C ILE A 223 10.71 -43.73 -1.98
N ASN A 224 12.03 -43.53 -1.90
CA ASN A 224 12.93 -43.97 -2.97
C ASN A 224 12.96 -45.50 -3.11
N THR A 225 12.88 -46.22 -1.99
CA THR A 225 12.77 -47.69 -1.99
C THR A 225 11.47 -48.16 -2.64
N PHE A 226 10.34 -47.50 -2.35
CA PHE A 226 9.05 -47.86 -2.93
C PHE A 226 9.01 -47.64 -4.45
N VAL A 227 9.60 -46.53 -4.93
CA VAL A 227 9.69 -46.22 -6.37
C VAL A 227 10.52 -47.26 -7.11
N VAL A 228 11.66 -47.69 -6.56
CA VAL A 228 12.52 -48.71 -7.19
C VAL A 228 11.81 -50.06 -7.29
N VAL A 229 11.10 -50.47 -6.23
CA VAL A 229 10.33 -51.73 -6.24
C VAL A 229 9.19 -51.67 -7.26
N LEU A 230 8.49 -50.53 -7.35
CA LEU A 230 7.42 -50.35 -8.33
C LEU A 230 7.95 -50.46 -9.77
N MET A 231 9.09 -49.81 -10.05
CA MET A 231 9.72 -49.85 -11.38
C MET A 231 10.21 -51.27 -11.74
N ALA A 232 10.73 -52.02 -10.77
CA ALA A 232 11.14 -53.41 -10.99
C ALA A 232 9.95 -54.33 -11.32
N LEU A 233 8.81 -54.16 -10.63
CA LEU A 233 7.59 -54.93 -10.90
C LEU A 233 6.97 -54.63 -12.28
N ILE A 234 7.08 -53.37 -12.73
CA ILE A 234 6.62 -52.97 -14.07
C ILE A 234 7.48 -53.61 -15.17
N LEU A 235 8.79 -53.79 -14.94
CA LEU A 235 9.70 -54.39 -15.91
C LEU A 235 9.54 -55.92 -16.03
N THR A 236 9.16 -56.62 -14.96
CA THR A 236 8.99 -58.09 -14.97
C THR A 236 7.61 -58.56 -15.46
N SER A 237 6.67 -57.64 -15.65
CA SER A 237 5.31 -57.94 -16.16
C SER A 237 5.17 -57.73 -17.67
N SER A 238 6.25 -57.34 -18.35
CA SER A 238 6.29 -57.04 -19.79
C SER A 238 7.04 -58.09 -20.64
N THR A 239 7.33 -59.27 -20.07
CA THR A 239 7.88 -60.46 -20.76
C THR A 239 6.96 -61.64 -20.56
#